data_AF-R7MB91-F1
#
_entry.id   AF-R7MB91-F1
#
_cell.length_a   1.000
_cell.length_b   1.000
_cell.length_c   1.000
_cell.angle_alpha   90.00
_cell.angle_beta   90.00
_cell.angle_gamma   90.00
#
_symmetry.space_group_name_H-M   'P 1'
#
loop_
_entity.id
_entity.type
_entity.pdbx_description
1 polymer ?
#
loop_
_entity_poly.entity_id
_entity_poly.type
_entity_poly.pdbx_seq_one_letter_code
_entity_poly.pdbx_strand_id
1 'polypeptide(L)'
;MLKTQLGENLANLVGEIELKTILDGAGPILMVLNDLISQGKKIIVADSTSTTDLEQIVLAMQKSNYKILPVGTAAAAKVLSNEWFPQDEEEEVLPVKLPTLPKFIVSGSATHITASQIEKLEQSENYEENCLIIELSMNTILSGVEDSLVDRIVSNLGSNNIVLVHTSHLLKNFDGFSEDTINADLTKSGLANVITDFLSDLTKRVLAKKKAILVTLGGETSYKCCNAIGANQLKLVDEVLPAIALGRSVNSDQWIVTKSGNLGGGNTLIEILRYFEKHEE
;
A
#
# COMPACT_ATOMS: atom_id res chain seq x y z
N MET A 1 -12.01 23.77 -5.73
CA MET A 1 -10.64 23.26 -6.01
C MET A 1 -10.55 22.57 -7.37
N LEU A 2 -11.43 21.62 -7.71
CA LEU A 2 -11.42 20.96 -9.03
C LEU A 2 -11.75 21.91 -10.19
N LYS A 3 -12.74 22.81 -10.04
CA LYS A 3 -13.07 23.85 -11.03
C LYS A 3 -11.86 24.70 -11.43
N THR A 4 -11.03 25.06 -10.45
CA THR A 4 -9.84 25.90 -10.66
C THR A 4 -8.66 25.14 -11.27
N GLN A 5 -8.66 23.80 -11.22
CA GLN A 5 -7.58 22.95 -11.76
C GLN A 5 -7.79 22.56 -13.23
N LEU A 6 -9.03 22.60 -13.74
CA LEU A 6 -9.38 22.15 -15.10
C LEU A 6 -9.25 23.26 -16.17
N GLY A 7 -8.93 24.49 -15.78
CA GLY A 7 -8.84 25.66 -16.67
C GLY A 7 -10.22 26.25 -17.04
N GLU A 8 -10.22 27.51 -17.47
CA GLU A 8 -11.46 28.30 -17.69
C GLU A 8 -12.42 27.65 -18.71
N ASN A 9 -11.87 27.00 -19.74
CA ASN A 9 -12.65 26.40 -20.83
C ASN A 9 -13.43 25.14 -20.42
N LEU A 10 -13.06 24.50 -19.30
CA LEU A 10 -13.71 23.26 -18.82
C LEU A 10 -14.49 23.48 -17.51
N ALA A 11 -14.34 24.64 -16.87
CA ALA A 11 -15.00 24.96 -15.62
C ALA A 11 -16.54 24.91 -15.72
N ASN A 12 -17.09 25.27 -16.88
CA ASN A 12 -18.54 25.21 -17.12
C ASN A 12 -19.11 23.78 -17.13
N LEU A 13 -18.27 22.76 -17.37
CA LEU A 13 -18.66 21.35 -17.31
C LEU A 13 -18.73 20.80 -15.89
N VAL A 14 -18.27 21.56 -14.89
CA VAL A 14 -18.24 21.12 -13.49
C VAL A 14 -19.48 21.64 -12.75
N GLY A 15 -20.24 20.71 -12.17
CA GLY A 15 -21.28 20.97 -11.19
C GLY A 15 -20.79 20.67 -9.78
N GLU A 16 -21.41 21.28 -8.78
CA GLU A 16 -21.11 21.03 -7.36
C GLU A 16 -22.42 20.78 -6.60
N ILE A 17 -22.40 19.82 -5.69
CA ILE A 17 -23.47 19.57 -4.72
C ILE A 17 -22.89 19.91 -3.34
N GLU A 18 -23.31 21.05 -2.81
CA GLU A 18 -22.83 21.56 -1.53
C GLU A 18 -23.26 20.68 -0.36
N LEU A 19 -22.43 20.66 0.69
CA LEU A 19 -22.67 19.88 1.90
C LEU A 19 -24.08 20.04 2.48
N LYS A 20 -24.68 21.23 2.40
CA LYS A 20 -26.05 21.46 2.88
C LYS A 20 -27.06 20.50 2.21
N THR A 21 -27.00 20.37 0.89
CA THR A 21 -27.87 19.47 0.13
C THR A 21 -27.58 18.01 0.47
N ILE A 22 -26.32 17.69 0.74
CA ILE A 22 -25.88 16.34 1.12
C ILE A 22 -26.51 15.93 2.46
N LEU A 23 -26.49 16.84 3.43
CA LEU A 23 -27.08 16.64 4.77
C LEU A 23 -28.61 16.48 4.73
N ASP A 24 -29.28 17.01 3.71
CA ASP A 24 -30.73 16.82 3.51
C ASP A 24 -31.08 15.42 2.94
N GLY A 25 -30.08 14.63 2.56
CA GLY A 25 -30.20 13.20 2.20
C GLY A 25 -30.40 12.90 0.72
N ALA A 26 -30.53 11.61 0.38
CA ALA A 26 -30.47 11.12 -1.01
C ALA A 26 -31.53 11.72 -1.97
N GLY A 27 -32.71 12.11 -1.47
CA GLY A 27 -33.76 12.71 -2.31
C GLY A 27 -33.36 14.08 -2.87
N PRO A 28 -33.05 15.07 -2.01
CA PRO A 28 -32.48 16.35 -2.44
C PRO A 28 -31.22 16.23 -3.30
N ILE A 29 -30.30 15.33 -2.95
CA ILE A 29 -29.10 15.05 -3.76
C ILE A 29 -29.50 14.62 -5.18
N LEU A 30 -30.43 13.67 -5.31
CA LEU A 30 -30.89 13.15 -6.60
C LEU A 30 -31.50 14.26 -7.48
N MET A 31 -32.27 15.18 -6.88
CA MET A 31 -32.86 16.31 -7.61
C MET A 31 -31.78 17.22 -8.19
N VAL A 32 -30.82 17.66 -7.37
CA VAL A 32 -29.72 18.53 -7.81
C VAL A 32 -28.80 17.80 -8.80
N LEU A 33 -28.51 16.53 -8.57
CA LEU A 33 -27.73 15.68 -9.46
C LEU A 33 -28.34 15.63 -10.87
N ASN A 34 -29.64 15.34 -10.97
CA ASN A 34 -30.34 15.25 -12.25
C ASN A 34 -30.43 16.61 -12.97
N ASP A 35 -30.63 17.69 -12.22
CA ASP A 35 -30.63 19.06 -12.75
C ASP A 35 -29.27 19.42 -13.36
N LEU A 36 -28.17 19.20 -12.62
CA LEU A 36 -26.81 19.43 -13.11
C LEU A 36 -26.52 18.60 -14.38
N ILE A 37 -26.93 17.33 -14.42
CA ILE A 37 -26.76 16.51 -15.63
C ILE A 37 -27.56 17.10 -16.81
N SER A 38 -28.79 17.56 -16.58
CA SER A 38 -29.63 18.16 -17.63
C SER A 38 -29.05 19.47 -18.18
N GLN A 39 -28.31 20.22 -17.35
CA GLN A 39 -27.56 21.42 -17.75
C GLN A 39 -26.27 21.10 -18.52
N GLY A 40 -25.99 19.81 -18.78
CA GLY A 40 -24.82 19.37 -19.54
C GLY A 40 -23.53 19.24 -18.73
N LYS A 41 -23.59 19.29 -17.39
CA LYS A 41 -22.43 19.06 -16.52
C LYS A 41 -21.90 17.64 -16.74
N LYS A 42 -20.57 17.50 -16.73
CA LYS A 42 -19.86 16.23 -16.97
C LYS A 42 -19.11 15.72 -15.74
N ILE A 43 -18.69 16.63 -14.87
CA ILE A 43 -18.05 16.30 -13.60
C ILE A 43 -18.89 16.94 -12.52
N ILE A 44 -19.40 16.13 -11.58
CA ILE A 44 -20.21 16.63 -10.47
C ILE A 44 -19.45 16.30 -9.19
N VAL A 45 -19.04 17.33 -8.46
CA VAL A 45 -18.32 17.20 -7.21
C VAL A 45 -19.33 17.31 -6.07
N ALA A 46 -19.45 16.26 -5.27
CA ALA A 46 -20.30 16.26 -4.09
C ALA A 46 -19.44 16.40 -2.84
N ASP A 47 -19.79 17.32 -1.95
CA ASP A 47 -19.12 17.44 -0.66
C ASP A 47 -19.42 16.23 0.23
N SER A 48 -18.48 15.84 1.08
CA SER A 48 -18.68 14.82 2.10
C SER A 48 -17.72 15.01 3.26
N THR A 49 -18.22 14.83 4.48
CA THR A 49 -17.44 14.90 5.73
C THR A 49 -17.54 13.63 6.55
N SER A 50 -18.48 12.73 6.22
CA SER A 50 -18.73 11.47 6.91
C SER A 50 -18.99 10.32 5.93
N THR A 51 -18.95 9.09 6.43
CA THR A 51 -19.37 7.91 5.65
C THR A 51 -20.86 7.94 5.33
N THR A 52 -21.70 8.46 6.23
CA THR A 52 -23.14 8.62 5.99
C THR A 52 -23.42 9.57 4.82
N ASP A 53 -22.62 10.62 4.65
CA ASP A 53 -22.72 11.51 3.48
C ASP A 53 -22.49 10.72 2.18
N LEU A 54 -21.46 9.86 2.16
CA LEU A 54 -21.13 9.01 1.01
C LEU A 54 -22.25 8.01 0.70
N GLU A 55 -22.86 7.41 1.73
CA GLU A 55 -24.03 6.53 1.60
C GLU A 55 -25.20 7.24 0.92
N GLN A 56 -25.52 8.47 1.33
CA GLN A 56 -26.59 9.26 0.72
C GLN A 56 -26.27 9.62 -0.74
N ILE A 57 -25.00 9.96 -1.05
CA ILE A 57 -24.54 10.26 -2.42
C ILE A 57 -24.67 9.03 -3.32
N VAL A 58 -24.18 7.87 -2.88
CA VAL A 58 -24.24 6.63 -3.66
C VAL A 58 -25.69 6.20 -3.89
N LEU A 59 -26.54 6.27 -2.86
CA LEU A 59 -27.97 5.98 -2.99
C LEU A 59 -28.67 6.89 -4.00
N ALA A 60 -28.37 8.20 -3.98
CA ALA A 60 -28.90 9.15 -4.96
C ALA A 60 -28.42 8.82 -6.38
N MET A 61 -27.13 8.50 -6.55
CA MET A 61 -26.55 8.12 -7.83
C MET A 61 -27.24 6.88 -8.41
N GLN A 62 -27.52 5.86 -7.60
CA GLN A 62 -28.21 4.64 -8.04
C GLN A 62 -29.68 4.86 -8.41
N LYS A 63 -30.36 5.79 -7.74
CA LYS A 63 -31.75 6.16 -8.07
C LYS A 63 -31.85 7.06 -9.30
N SER A 64 -30.73 7.57 -9.80
CA SER A 64 -30.72 8.34 -11.03
C SER A 64 -30.94 7.44 -12.24
N ASN A 65 -31.70 7.92 -13.22
CA ASN A 65 -31.88 7.23 -14.51
C ASN A 65 -30.68 7.39 -15.45
N TYR A 66 -29.67 8.19 -15.06
CA TYR A 66 -28.47 8.41 -15.84
C TYR A 66 -27.39 7.39 -15.51
N LYS A 67 -26.58 7.01 -16.51
CA LYS A 67 -25.37 6.20 -16.30
C LYS A 67 -24.25 7.09 -15.76
N ILE A 68 -24.04 7.05 -14.46
CA ILE A 68 -23.03 7.84 -13.77
C ILE A 68 -21.82 6.96 -13.49
N LEU A 69 -20.62 7.45 -13.86
CA LEU A 69 -19.37 6.81 -13.50
C LEU A 69 -18.94 7.32 -12.11
N PRO A 70 -18.96 6.49 -11.06
CA PRO A 70 -18.47 6.91 -9.75
C PRO A 70 -16.96 7.17 -9.77
N VAL A 71 -16.54 8.25 -9.13
CA VAL A 71 -15.14 8.62 -8.93
C VAL A 71 -14.98 9.06 -7.47
N GLY A 72 -14.05 8.44 -6.75
CA GLY A 72 -13.85 8.72 -5.33
C GLY A 72 -12.66 7.99 -4.74
N THR A 73 -12.50 8.11 -3.43
CA THR A 73 -11.46 7.42 -2.65
C THR A 73 -11.92 6.02 -2.24
N ALA A 74 -11.07 5.29 -1.51
CA ALA A 74 -11.42 3.99 -0.93
C ALA A 74 -12.68 4.02 -0.05
N ALA A 75 -12.98 5.15 0.60
CA ALA A 75 -14.19 5.31 1.41
C ALA A 75 -15.47 5.25 0.53
N ALA A 76 -15.46 5.93 -0.62
CA ALA A 76 -16.57 5.86 -1.57
C ALA A 76 -16.69 4.46 -2.18
N ALA A 77 -15.55 3.82 -2.48
CA ALA A 77 -15.53 2.45 -2.99
C ALA A 77 -16.15 1.45 -1.99
N LYS A 78 -15.90 1.61 -0.69
CA LYS A 78 -16.50 0.77 0.37
C LYS A 78 -18.02 0.91 0.43
N VAL A 79 -18.54 2.13 0.36
CA VAL A 79 -19.99 2.35 0.31
C VAL A 79 -20.59 1.75 -0.96
N LEU A 80 -19.94 1.99 -2.10
CA LEU A 80 -20.38 1.47 -3.39
C LEU A 80 -20.36 -0.07 -3.44
N SER A 81 -19.38 -0.72 -2.81
CA SER A 81 -19.30 -2.18 -2.79
C SER A 81 -20.45 -2.80 -2.02
N ASN A 82 -20.91 -2.19 -0.91
CA ASN A 82 -22.06 -2.69 -0.15
C ASN A 82 -23.34 -2.69 -0.98
N GLU A 83 -23.47 -1.72 -1.90
CA GLU A 83 -24.63 -1.59 -2.76
C GLU A 83 -24.56 -2.46 -4.02
N TRP A 84 -23.37 -2.67 -4.58
CA TRP A 84 -23.16 -3.50 -5.77
C TRP A 84 -23.02 -4.99 -5.46
N PHE A 85 -22.51 -5.29 -4.27
CA PHE A 85 -22.25 -6.62 -3.74
C PHE A 85 -22.82 -6.67 -2.31
N PRO A 86 -24.16 -6.63 -2.16
CA PRO A 86 -24.77 -6.76 -0.85
C PRO A 86 -24.28 -8.07 -0.22
N GLN A 87 -23.80 -7.99 1.03
CA GLN A 87 -23.34 -9.18 1.73
C GLN A 87 -24.53 -10.12 1.92
N ASP A 88 -24.41 -11.35 1.41
CA ASP A 88 -25.26 -12.44 1.87
C ASP A 88 -24.88 -12.72 3.33
N GLU A 89 -25.83 -12.57 4.26
CA GLU A 89 -25.61 -12.78 5.71
C GLU A 89 -25.07 -14.19 6.05
N GLU A 90 -25.07 -15.11 5.08
CA GLU A 90 -24.70 -16.52 5.22
C GLU A 90 -23.29 -16.89 4.69
N GLU A 91 -22.53 -15.97 4.08
CA GLU A 91 -21.14 -16.27 3.72
C GLU A 91 -20.26 -16.25 4.97
N GLU A 92 -20.12 -17.41 5.62
CA GLU A 92 -19.05 -17.64 6.58
C GLU A 92 -17.70 -17.31 5.92
N VAL A 93 -17.07 -16.21 6.34
CA VAL A 93 -15.70 -15.90 5.94
C VAL A 93 -14.83 -17.02 6.50
N LEU A 94 -14.50 -17.99 5.62
CA LEU A 94 -13.61 -19.08 5.99
C LEU A 94 -12.31 -18.49 6.54
N PRO A 95 -11.81 -18.97 7.70
CA PRO A 95 -10.58 -18.46 8.27
C PRO A 95 -9.45 -18.64 7.27
N VAL A 96 -8.71 -17.55 7.04
CA VAL A 96 -7.56 -17.55 6.13
C VAL A 96 -6.50 -18.48 6.71
N LYS A 97 -6.14 -19.50 5.94
CA LYS A 97 -5.11 -20.47 6.29
C LYS A 97 -3.88 -20.24 5.45
N LEU A 98 -2.75 -19.97 6.11
CA LEU A 98 -1.51 -19.57 5.46
C LEU A 98 -0.46 -20.67 5.61
N PRO A 99 0.40 -20.87 4.59
CA PRO A 99 1.50 -21.80 4.71
C PRO A 99 2.54 -21.24 5.70
N THR A 100 3.04 -22.09 6.60
CA THR A 100 4.20 -21.76 7.43
C THR A 100 5.43 -21.54 6.57
N LEU A 101 5.79 -20.27 6.39
CA LEU A 101 6.91 -19.82 5.56
C LEU A 101 7.71 -18.72 6.28
N PRO A 102 9.02 -18.59 6.00
CA PRO A 102 9.79 -17.46 6.48
C PRO A 102 9.23 -16.13 5.97
N LYS A 103 9.48 -15.06 6.72
CA LYS A 103 9.07 -13.70 6.34
C LYS A 103 10.28 -12.95 5.82
N PHE A 104 10.22 -12.51 4.58
CA PHE A 104 11.23 -11.66 3.98
C PHE A 104 10.70 -10.24 3.84
N ILE A 105 11.19 -9.35 4.69
CA ILE A 105 10.72 -7.97 4.80
C ILE A 105 11.71 -7.05 4.09
N VAL A 106 11.22 -6.18 3.21
CA VAL A 106 12.05 -5.28 2.40
C VAL A 106 11.52 -3.86 2.49
N SER A 107 12.37 -2.91 2.90
CA SER A 107 11.99 -1.51 3.12
C SER A 107 12.95 -0.52 2.45
N GLY A 108 12.46 0.13 1.40
CA GLY A 108 13.07 1.34 0.83
C GLY A 108 12.42 2.64 1.33
N SER A 109 11.55 2.58 2.34
CA SER A 109 10.75 3.73 2.76
C SER A 109 11.58 4.77 3.54
N ALA A 110 11.41 6.04 3.17
CA ALA A 110 12.01 7.21 3.83
C ALA A 110 11.16 7.80 4.97
N THR A 111 10.01 7.21 5.30
CA THR A 111 9.06 7.83 6.22
C THR A 111 9.47 7.59 7.68
N HIS A 112 9.25 8.60 8.53
CA HIS A 112 9.47 8.46 9.98
C HIS A 112 8.60 7.35 10.59
N ILE A 113 7.39 7.14 10.06
CA ILE A 113 6.47 6.09 10.51
C ILE A 113 7.11 4.71 10.28
N THR A 114 7.64 4.44 9.09
CA THR A 114 8.27 3.15 8.78
C THR A 114 9.55 2.95 9.59
N ALA A 115 10.39 4.00 9.72
CA ALA A 115 11.60 3.93 10.53
C ALA A 115 11.30 3.58 12.00
N SER A 116 10.31 4.24 12.61
CA SER A 116 9.90 3.96 13.99
C SER A 116 9.33 2.55 14.17
N GLN A 117 8.64 2.01 13.15
CA GLN A 117 8.14 0.64 13.20
C GLN A 117 9.27 -0.39 13.14
N ILE A 118 10.33 -0.12 12.36
CA ILE A 118 11.52 -0.97 12.28
C ILE A 118 12.28 -0.90 13.62
N GLU A 119 12.53 0.29 14.15
CA GLU A 119 13.17 0.49 15.48
C GLU A 119 12.41 -0.28 16.58
N LYS A 120 11.07 -0.31 16.52
CA LYS A 120 10.25 -1.08 17.46
C LYS A 120 10.35 -2.60 17.27
N LEU A 121 10.48 -3.07 16.03
CA LEU A 121 10.70 -4.49 15.76
C LEU A 121 12.09 -4.93 16.26
N GLU A 122 13.12 -4.11 16.04
CA GLU A 122 14.48 -4.32 16.55
C GLU A 122 14.52 -4.45 18.08
N GLN A 123 13.71 -3.67 18.78
CA GLN A 123 13.62 -3.67 20.25
C GLN A 123 12.69 -4.76 20.81
N SER A 124 12.11 -5.62 19.96
CA SER A 124 11.12 -6.59 20.40
C SER A 124 11.78 -7.90 20.86
N GLU A 125 11.71 -8.18 22.16
CA GLU A 125 12.20 -9.44 22.76
C GLU A 125 11.56 -10.69 22.14
N ASN A 126 10.33 -10.59 21.62
CA ASN A 126 9.63 -11.72 20.98
C ASN A 126 10.29 -12.18 19.67
N TYR A 127 11.07 -11.32 19.01
CA TYR A 127 11.65 -11.59 17.70
C TYR A 127 13.18 -11.57 17.69
N GLU A 128 13.81 -11.35 18.85
CA GLU A 128 15.27 -11.21 18.97
C GLU A 128 16.02 -12.46 18.47
N GLU A 129 15.50 -13.66 18.73
CA GLU A 129 16.16 -14.91 18.37
C GLU A 129 15.92 -15.37 16.92
N ASN A 130 14.86 -14.91 16.27
CA ASN A 130 14.44 -15.39 14.94
C ASN A 130 14.38 -14.30 13.86
N CYS A 131 14.71 -13.05 14.17
CA CYS A 131 14.74 -11.94 13.23
C CYS A 131 16.17 -11.47 12.94
N LEU A 132 16.63 -11.67 11.71
CA LEU A 132 17.84 -11.04 11.21
C LEU A 132 17.50 -9.69 10.58
N ILE A 133 18.11 -8.63 11.08
CA ILE A 133 17.95 -7.27 10.56
C ILE A 133 19.23 -6.85 9.83
N ILE A 134 19.08 -6.42 8.59
CA ILE A 134 20.15 -5.98 7.71
C ILE A 134 19.87 -4.54 7.28
N GLU A 135 20.55 -3.63 7.93
CA GLU A 135 20.64 -2.24 7.50
C GLU A 135 21.64 -2.15 6.32
N LEU A 136 21.18 -1.63 5.18
CA LEU A 136 22.04 -1.45 4.02
C LEU A 136 22.78 -0.12 4.10
N SER A 137 24.08 -0.15 3.80
CA SER A 137 24.90 1.04 3.63
C SER A 137 24.84 1.57 2.20
N MET A 138 25.20 2.85 2.01
CA MET A 138 25.29 3.45 0.67
C MET A 138 26.28 2.67 -0.22
N ASN A 139 27.43 2.29 0.33
CA ASN A 139 28.45 1.52 -0.40
C ASN A 139 27.92 0.17 -0.88
N THR A 140 27.17 -0.54 -0.03
CA THR A 140 26.53 -1.82 -0.41
C THR A 140 25.56 -1.62 -1.58
N ILE A 141 24.77 -0.55 -1.54
CA ILE A 141 23.79 -0.25 -2.59
C ILE A 141 24.48 0.10 -3.91
N LEU A 142 25.52 0.93 -3.87
CA LEU A 142 26.27 1.35 -5.07
C LEU A 142 27.07 0.22 -5.70
N SER A 143 27.57 -0.73 -4.91
CA SER A 143 28.24 -1.94 -5.42
C SER A 143 27.29 -2.91 -6.12
N GLY A 144 25.98 -2.75 -5.94
CA GLY A 144 24.97 -3.68 -6.45
C GLY A 144 24.84 -4.95 -5.62
N VAL A 145 23.90 -5.81 -6.00
CA VAL A 145 23.58 -7.02 -5.23
C VAL A 145 24.66 -8.09 -5.44
N GLU A 146 25.45 -8.32 -4.40
CA GLU A 146 26.43 -9.41 -4.33
C GLU A 146 25.78 -10.73 -3.91
N ASP A 147 26.32 -11.85 -4.43
CA ASP A 147 25.83 -13.19 -4.10
C ASP A 147 26.00 -13.53 -2.62
N SER A 148 27.03 -12.99 -1.96
CA SER A 148 27.30 -13.14 -0.52
C SER A 148 26.12 -12.65 0.33
N LEU A 149 25.52 -11.51 -0.02
CA LEU A 149 24.36 -10.94 0.65
C LEU A 149 23.11 -11.80 0.41
N VAL A 150 22.91 -12.26 -0.83
CA VAL A 150 21.79 -13.15 -1.18
C VAL A 150 21.88 -14.44 -0.38
N ASP A 151 23.06 -15.07 -0.31
CA ASP A 151 23.26 -16.33 0.40
C ASP A 151 23.12 -16.16 1.92
N ARG A 152 23.56 -15.02 2.47
CA ARG A 152 23.31 -14.66 3.88
C ARG A 152 21.81 -14.57 4.17
N ILE A 153 21.03 -13.92 3.32
CA ILE A 153 19.57 -13.82 3.51
C ILE A 153 18.92 -15.20 3.39
N VAL A 154 19.23 -15.95 2.33
CA VAL A 154 18.66 -17.28 2.07
C VAL A 154 18.94 -18.27 3.19
N SER A 155 20.16 -18.25 3.75
CA SER A 155 20.53 -19.13 4.88
C SER A 155 19.83 -18.77 6.19
N ASN A 156 19.43 -17.52 6.38
CA ASN A 156 18.71 -17.07 7.57
C ASN A 156 17.19 -17.14 7.44
N LEU A 157 16.64 -17.34 6.23
CA LEU A 157 15.22 -17.62 6.00
C LEU A 157 14.87 -19.09 6.35
N GLY A 158 15.09 -19.50 7.61
CA GLY A 158 14.56 -20.76 8.16
C GLY A 158 13.03 -20.78 8.25
N SER A 159 12.40 -21.91 8.56
CA SER A 159 10.94 -22.09 8.44
C SER A 159 10.10 -21.00 9.14
N ASN A 160 10.55 -20.51 10.30
CA ASN A 160 9.85 -19.49 11.10
C ASN A 160 10.70 -18.22 11.29
N ASN A 161 11.75 -18.04 10.49
CA ASN A 161 12.64 -16.91 10.62
C ASN A 161 12.13 -15.70 9.82
N ILE A 162 12.56 -14.54 10.28
CA ILE A 162 12.31 -13.27 9.65
C ILE A 162 13.65 -12.72 9.20
N VAL A 163 13.74 -12.24 7.96
CA VAL A 163 14.86 -11.40 7.52
C VAL A 163 14.30 -10.06 7.06
N LEU A 164 14.72 -8.98 7.71
CA LEU A 164 14.35 -7.62 7.35
C LEU A 164 15.56 -6.90 6.74
N VAL A 165 15.39 -6.40 5.52
CA VAL A 165 16.39 -5.60 4.81
C VAL A 165 15.85 -4.20 4.60
N HIS A 166 16.58 -3.17 5.03
CA HIS A 166 16.07 -1.80 4.98
C HIS A 166 17.14 -0.72 4.74
N THR A 167 16.67 0.45 4.26
CA THR A 167 17.48 1.67 4.07
C THR A 167 16.95 2.85 4.87
N SER A 168 16.14 2.61 5.90
CA SER A 168 15.36 3.67 6.56
C SER A 168 16.22 4.74 7.26
N HIS A 169 17.43 4.42 7.70
CA HIS A 169 18.36 5.40 8.28
C HIS A 169 19.13 6.20 7.22
N LEU A 170 19.46 5.60 6.07
CA LEU A 170 20.11 6.31 4.97
C LEU A 170 19.29 7.51 4.48
N LEU A 171 17.97 7.33 4.36
CA LEU A 171 17.07 8.38 3.87
C LEU A 171 16.75 9.43 4.94
N LYS A 172 16.82 9.06 6.23
CA LYS A 172 16.64 9.96 7.37
C LYS A 172 17.85 10.90 7.54
N ASN A 173 19.05 10.39 7.26
CA ASN A 173 20.32 11.11 7.38
C ASN A 173 20.79 11.72 6.04
N PHE A 174 19.99 11.64 4.97
CA PHE A 174 20.33 12.22 3.68
C PHE A 174 20.25 13.75 3.73
N ASP A 175 21.38 14.39 3.98
CA ASP A 175 21.56 15.85 3.93
C ASP A 175 22.00 16.36 2.54
N GLY A 176 22.41 15.45 1.64
CA GLY A 176 22.89 15.77 0.29
C GLY A 176 24.33 16.30 0.24
N PHE A 177 25.06 16.31 1.36
CA PHE A 177 26.41 16.88 1.48
C PHE A 177 27.48 15.88 1.95
N SER A 178 27.13 14.60 2.15
CA SER A 178 28.12 13.56 2.48
C SER A 178 29.11 13.31 1.33
N GLU A 179 30.37 12.97 1.64
CA GLU A 179 31.41 12.68 0.64
C GLU A 179 30.98 11.60 -0.36
N ASP A 180 30.25 10.58 0.11
CA ASP A 180 29.73 9.48 -0.72
C ASP A 180 28.68 9.96 -1.74
N THR A 181 27.88 10.99 -1.41
CA THR A 181 26.89 11.58 -2.32
C THR A 181 27.52 12.52 -3.35
N ILE A 182 28.61 13.20 -2.99
CA ILE A 182 29.35 14.10 -3.88
C ILE A 182 30.10 13.28 -4.93
N ASN A 183 30.69 12.14 -4.55
CA ASN A 183 31.38 11.25 -5.49
C ASN A 183 30.44 10.58 -6.51
N ALA A 184 29.14 10.54 -6.23
CA ALA A 184 28.14 9.86 -7.06
C ALA A 184 27.17 10.79 -7.82
N ASP A 185 27.28 12.13 -7.68
CA ASP A 185 26.36 13.12 -8.28
C ASP A 185 24.85 12.78 -8.08
N LEU A 186 24.50 12.20 -6.93
CA LEU A 186 23.15 11.66 -6.70
C LEU A 186 22.20 12.69 -6.08
N THR A 187 21.14 13.02 -6.83
CA THR A 187 19.97 13.71 -6.27
C THR A 187 19.19 12.79 -5.31
N LYS A 188 18.37 13.36 -4.41
CA LYS A 188 17.51 12.58 -3.50
C LYS A 188 16.59 11.61 -4.23
N SER A 189 16.03 12.01 -5.37
CA SER A 189 15.21 11.15 -6.23
C SER A 189 16.04 10.08 -6.93
N GLY A 190 17.25 10.42 -7.40
CA GLY A 190 18.22 9.46 -7.92
C GLY A 190 18.55 8.37 -6.90
N LEU A 191 18.87 8.77 -5.66
CA LEU A 191 19.16 7.83 -4.58
C LEU A 191 17.98 6.89 -4.29
N ALA A 192 16.76 7.42 -4.18
CA ALA A 192 15.58 6.60 -3.95
C ALA A 192 15.36 5.57 -5.06
N ASN A 193 15.67 5.93 -6.31
CA ASN A 193 15.64 4.99 -7.44
C ASN A 193 16.70 3.90 -7.32
N VAL A 194 17.95 4.26 -7.05
CA VAL A 194 19.04 3.29 -6.89
C VAL A 194 18.75 2.31 -5.74
N ILE A 195 18.25 2.81 -4.61
CA ILE A 195 17.82 1.98 -3.48
C ILE A 195 16.75 0.97 -3.93
N THR A 196 15.69 1.46 -4.57
CA THR A 196 14.55 0.61 -4.94
C THR A 196 14.92 -0.38 -6.04
N ASP A 197 15.86 -0.04 -6.94
CA ASP A 197 16.41 -0.96 -7.94
C ASP A 197 17.26 -2.06 -7.29
N PHE A 198 18.12 -1.70 -6.33
CA PHE A 198 18.90 -2.66 -5.53
C PHE A 198 17.98 -3.63 -4.78
N LEU A 199 16.98 -3.10 -4.06
CA LEU A 199 16.03 -3.91 -3.29
C LEU A 199 15.20 -4.83 -4.19
N SER A 200 14.84 -4.36 -5.38
CA SER A 200 14.14 -5.13 -6.41
C SER A 200 14.98 -6.31 -6.92
N ASP A 201 16.25 -6.08 -7.29
CA ASP A 201 17.16 -7.15 -7.73
C ASP A 201 17.44 -8.14 -6.59
N LEU A 202 17.67 -7.64 -5.37
CA LEU A 202 17.85 -8.47 -4.19
C LEU A 202 16.63 -9.37 -3.96
N THR A 203 15.43 -8.78 -4.05
CA THR A 203 14.17 -9.51 -3.86
C THR A 203 14.03 -10.65 -4.86
N LYS A 204 14.31 -10.36 -6.13
CA LYS A 204 14.28 -11.36 -7.20
C LYS A 204 15.26 -12.50 -6.96
N ARG A 205 16.52 -12.20 -6.60
CA ARG A 205 17.55 -13.23 -6.38
C ARG A 205 17.28 -14.09 -5.16
N VAL A 206 16.79 -13.49 -4.07
CA VAL A 206 16.41 -14.23 -2.85
C VAL A 206 15.23 -15.16 -3.10
N LEU A 207 14.14 -14.65 -3.69
CA LEU A 207 12.93 -15.44 -3.91
C LEU A 207 13.08 -16.49 -5.02
N ALA A 208 14.06 -16.34 -5.92
CA ALA A 208 14.46 -17.39 -6.84
C ALA A 208 15.12 -18.59 -6.14
N LYS A 209 15.76 -18.39 -4.99
CA LYS A 209 16.45 -19.43 -4.21
C LYS A 209 15.61 -19.99 -3.05
N LYS A 210 14.69 -19.19 -2.50
CA LYS A 210 13.95 -19.54 -1.29
C LYS A 210 12.52 -19.01 -1.31
N LYS A 211 11.55 -19.89 -1.05
CA LYS A 211 10.15 -19.48 -0.82
C LYS A 211 10.04 -18.77 0.53
N ALA A 212 9.42 -17.60 0.53
CA ALA A 212 9.14 -16.80 1.72
C ALA A 212 7.88 -15.96 1.47
N ILE A 213 7.25 -15.47 2.53
CA ILE A 213 6.23 -14.44 2.44
C ILE A 213 6.95 -13.10 2.30
N LEU A 214 6.68 -12.37 1.22
CA LEU A 214 7.29 -11.07 0.96
C LEU A 214 6.49 -9.97 1.65
N VAL A 215 7.13 -9.15 2.47
CA VAL A 215 6.52 -7.97 3.08
C VAL A 215 7.26 -6.73 2.60
N THR A 216 6.61 -5.88 1.80
CA THR A 216 7.24 -4.67 1.25
C THR A 216 6.75 -3.41 1.95
N LEU A 217 7.70 -2.57 2.37
CA LEU A 217 7.42 -1.30 3.04
C LEU A 217 7.78 -0.13 2.12
N GLY A 218 6.76 0.66 1.75
CA GLY A 218 6.85 1.77 0.81
C GLY A 218 6.25 1.44 -0.57
N GLY A 219 5.59 2.43 -1.18
CA GLY A 219 4.90 2.25 -2.46
C GLY A 219 5.84 1.87 -3.60
N GLU A 220 6.92 2.64 -3.78
CA GLU A 220 7.91 2.39 -4.84
C GLU A 220 8.65 1.06 -4.63
N THR A 221 9.04 0.74 -3.39
CA THR A 221 9.60 -0.57 -3.01
C THR A 221 8.66 -1.69 -3.41
N SER A 222 7.37 -1.58 -3.05
CA SER A 222 6.36 -2.59 -3.35
C SER A 222 6.21 -2.77 -4.85
N TYR A 223 6.12 -1.66 -5.60
CA TYR A 223 6.00 -1.68 -7.06
C TYR A 223 7.18 -2.38 -7.73
N LYS A 224 8.42 -1.95 -7.46
CA LYS A 224 9.60 -2.51 -8.11
C LYS A 224 9.86 -3.96 -7.71
N CYS A 225 9.75 -4.29 -6.41
CA CYS A 225 9.94 -5.67 -5.94
C CYS A 225 8.90 -6.63 -6.54
N CYS A 226 7.61 -6.24 -6.59
CA CYS A 226 6.57 -7.06 -7.22
C CYS A 226 6.84 -7.25 -8.72
N ASN A 227 7.22 -6.17 -9.43
CA ASN A 227 7.54 -6.25 -10.86
C ASN A 227 8.75 -7.15 -11.13
N ALA A 228 9.78 -7.10 -10.29
CA ALA A 228 11.01 -7.90 -10.44
C ALA A 228 10.77 -9.41 -10.37
N ILE A 229 9.76 -9.83 -9.60
CA ILE A 229 9.36 -11.23 -9.42
C ILE A 229 8.16 -11.63 -10.30
N GLY A 230 7.72 -10.74 -11.20
CA GLY A 230 6.58 -10.99 -12.10
C GLY A 230 5.22 -11.01 -11.40
N ALA A 231 5.12 -10.49 -10.18
CA ALA A 231 3.88 -10.40 -9.41
C ALA A 231 3.07 -9.14 -9.79
N ASN A 232 2.74 -9.02 -11.08
CA ASN A 232 2.07 -7.84 -11.64
C ASN A 232 0.55 -7.87 -11.45
N GLN A 233 0.01 -8.96 -10.92
CA GLN A 233 -1.39 -9.15 -10.57
C GLN A 233 -1.47 -9.89 -9.24
N LEU A 234 -2.20 -9.32 -8.28
CA LEU A 234 -2.41 -9.90 -6.96
C LEU A 234 -3.89 -10.20 -6.77
N LYS A 235 -4.19 -11.45 -6.41
CA LYS A 235 -5.47 -11.81 -5.82
C LYS A 235 -5.45 -11.34 -4.37
N LEU A 236 -6.35 -10.43 -4.00
CA LEU A 236 -6.55 -10.05 -2.60
C LEU A 236 -7.09 -11.25 -1.84
N VAL A 237 -6.46 -11.57 -0.72
CA VAL A 237 -6.81 -12.73 0.13
C VAL A 237 -7.41 -12.26 1.44
N ASP A 238 -6.77 -11.29 2.10
CA ASP A 238 -7.26 -10.75 3.37
C ASP A 238 -6.73 -9.32 3.62
N GLU A 239 -7.22 -8.71 4.68
CA GLU A 239 -6.70 -7.50 5.29
C GLU A 239 -5.93 -7.87 6.57
N VAL A 240 -4.59 -7.81 6.51
CA VAL A 240 -3.71 -8.10 7.66
C VAL A 240 -3.99 -7.14 8.82
N LEU A 241 -4.14 -5.86 8.46
CA LEU A 241 -4.46 -4.73 9.31
C LEU A 241 -5.18 -3.67 8.45
N PRO A 242 -5.93 -2.73 9.04
CA PRO A 242 -6.58 -1.66 8.29
C PRO A 242 -5.66 -0.99 7.25
N ALA A 243 -6.06 -1.05 5.97
CA ALA A 243 -5.33 -0.56 4.80
C ALA A 243 -4.00 -1.30 4.46
N ILE A 244 -3.79 -2.51 4.98
CA ILE A 244 -2.63 -3.37 4.69
C ILE A 244 -3.13 -4.71 4.17
N ALA A 245 -3.09 -4.87 2.86
CA ALA A 245 -3.60 -6.05 2.18
C ALA A 245 -2.60 -7.21 2.17
N LEU A 246 -3.13 -8.43 2.35
CA LEU A 246 -2.49 -9.68 1.98
C LEU A 246 -2.94 -10.06 0.58
N GLY A 247 -1.97 -10.21 -0.32
CA GLY A 247 -2.18 -10.68 -1.68
C GLY A 247 -1.44 -11.98 -1.95
N ARG A 248 -1.91 -12.70 -2.95
CA ARG A 248 -1.19 -13.79 -3.58
C ARG A 248 -1.04 -13.49 -5.07
N SER A 249 0.15 -13.69 -5.62
CA SER A 249 0.35 -13.52 -7.05
C SER A 249 -0.61 -14.42 -7.84
N VAL A 250 -1.14 -13.92 -8.96
CA VAL A 250 -1.96 -14.74 -9.86
C VAL A 250 -1.10 -15.69 -10.68
N ASN A 251 0.13 -15.28 -11.00
CA ASN A 251 1.05 -16.00 -11.88
C ASN A 251 2.03 -16.92 -11.11
N SER A 252 2.01 -16.89 -9.78
CA SER A 252 2.86 -17.71 -8.91
C SER A 252 2.21 -17.92 -7.54
N ASP A 253 2.74 -18.83 -6.72
CA ASP A 253 2.26 -19.01 -5.33
C ASP A 253 2.95 -18.06 -4.33
N GLN A 254 3.41 -16.89 -4.80
CA GLN A 254 4.08 -15.91 -3.96
C GLN A 254 3.07 -15.11 -3.13
N TRP A 255 3.22 -15.17 -1.81
CA TRP A 255 2.45 -14.37 -0.85
C TRP A 255 3.12 -13.02 -0.61
N ILE A 256 2.33 -11.95 -0.63
CA ILE A 256 2.82 -10.58 -0.60
C ILE A 256 1.96 -9.73 0.33
N VAL A 257 2.60 -9.03 1.26
CA VAL A 257 1.99 -7.96 2.05
C VAL A 257 2.60 -6.64 1.60
N THR A 258 1.75 -5.71 1.17
CA THR A 258 2.21 -4.37 0.76
C THR A 258 1.74 -3.33 1.77
N LYS A 259 2.68 -2.59 2.34
CA LYS A 259 2.38 -1.51 3.28
C LYS A 259 2.94 -0.19 2.76
N SER A 260 2.07 0.79 2.56
CA SER A 260 2.52 2.16 2.23
C SER A 260 3.29 2.78 3.41
N GLY A 261 4.27 3.62 3.11
CA GLY A 261 5.19 4.16 4.13
C GLY A 261 4.52 5.02 5.20
N ASN A 262 3.37 5.62 4.91
CA ASN A 262 2.65 6.49 5.86
C ASN A 262 1.51 5.81 6.62
N LEU A 263 1.36 4.48 6.48
CA LEU A 263 0.25 3.75 7.11
C LEU A 263 0.64 3.11 8.45
N GLY A 264 -0.36 2.93 9.30
CA GLY A 264 -0.26 2.17 10.55
C GLY A 264 0.43 2.89 11.71
N GLY A 265 0.26 2.36 12.92
CA GLY A 265 0.90 2.84 14.15
C GLY A 265 2.31 2.28 14.36
N GLY A 266 2.97 2.63 15.46
CA GLY A 266 4.34 2.18 15.72
C GLY A 266 4.48 0.64 15.83
N ASN A 267 3.43 -0.08 16.20
CA ASN A 267 3.48 -1.54 16.37
C ASN A 267 3.12 -2.33 15.10
N THR A 268 2.87 -1.64 13.98
CA THR A 268 2.30 -2.26 12.76
C THR A 268 3.10 -3.47 12.27
N LEU A 269 4.45 -3.42 12.28
CA LEU A 269 5.25 -4.56 11.81
C LEU A 269 5.13 -5.77 12.74
N ILE A 270 5.13 -5.55 14.05
CA ILE A 270 4.90 -6.59 15.06
C ILE A 270 3.49 -7.19 14.89
N GLU A 271 2.50 -6.37 14.61
CA GLU A 271 1.11 -6.80 14.39
C GLU A 271 0.96 -7.61 13.09
N ILE A 272 1.65 -7.23 12.01
CA ILE A 272 1.72 -8.03 10.77
C ILE A 272 2.31 -9.41 11.07
N LEU A 273 3.39 -9.48 11.84
CA LEU A 273 4.03 -10.76 12.20
C LEU A 273 3.10 -11.64 13.05
N ARG A 274 2.44 -11.06 14.07
CA ARG A 274 1.44 -11.76 14.89
C ARG A 274 0.25 -12.25 14.09
N TYR A 275 -0.15 -11.52 13.04
CA TYR A 275 -1.18 -11.98 12.13
C TYR A 275 -0.77 -13.30 11.47
N PHE A 276 0.47 -13.44 11.00
CA PHE A 276 0.93 -14.72 10.45
C PHE A 276 0.98 -15.83 11.50
N GLU A 277 1.51 -15.56 12.69
CA GLU A 277 1.55 -16.53 13.80
C GLU A 277 0.17 -17.12 14.15
N LYS A 278 -0.90 -16.32 13.98
CA LYS A 278 -2.28 -16.74 14.24
C LYS A 278 -2.91 -17.55 13.10
N HIS A 279 -2.48 -17.36 11.86
CA HIS A 279 -3.14 -17.89 10.65
C HIS A 279 -2.31 -18.94 9.90
N GLU A 280 -1.07 -19.17 10.30
CA GLU A 280 -0.23 -20.24 9.77
C GLU A 280 -0.68 -21.63 10.25
N GLU A 281 -0.67 -22.60 9.33
CA GLU A 281 -0.89 -24.04 9.62
C GLU A 281 0.41 -24.79 9.92
#